data_AF-A0A1H7T1Q9-F1
#
_entry.id   AF-A0A1H7T1Q9-F1
#
_cell.length_a   1.000
_cell.length_b   1.000
_cell.length_c   1.000
_cell.angle_alpha   90.00
_cell.angle_beta   90.00
_cell.angle_gamma   90.00
#
_symmetry.space_group_name_H-M   'P 1'
#
loop_
_entity.id
_entity.type
_entity.pdbx_description
1 polymer ?
#
loop_
_entity_poly.entity_id
_entity_poly.type
_entity_poly.pdbx_seq_one_letter_code
_entity_poly.pdbx_strand_id
1 'polypeptide(L)' 'MNKLQRIITHPYFSYLYVFVVVFCIIALLVLPQGHPLITCAVSIGLILFVVHRYRKYLLKNRD' A
#
# COMPACT_ATOMS: atom_id res chain seq x y z
N MET A 1 -0.05 17.92 -13.95
CA MET A 1 -0.11 16.77 -13.02
C MET A 1 1.19 16.00 -13.11
N ASN A 2 1.92 15.85 -12.01
CA ASN A 2 3.18 15.11 -12.00
C ASN A 2 2.94 13.62 -12.34
N LYS A 3 3.84 12.98 -13.09
CA LYS A 3 3.73 11.56 -13.51
C LYS A 3 3.36 10.63 -12.34
N LEU A 4 3.93 10.89 -11.15
CA LEU A 4 3.63 10.18 -9.91
C LEU A 4 2.16 10.26 -9.49
N GLN A 5 1.53 11.44 -9.58
CA GLN A 5 0.10 11.57 -9.26
C GLN A 5 -0.78 10.77 -10.22
N ARG A 6 -0.41 10.71 -11.52
CA ARG A 6 -1.16 9.92 -12.51
C ARG A 6 -1.11 8.42 -12.21
N ILE A 7 0.02 7.92 -11.71
CA ILE A 7 0.19 6.53 -11.29
C ILE A 7 -0.61 6.24 -10.01
N ILE A 8 -0.54 7.12 -9.02
CA ILE A 8 -1.22 6.95 -7.72
C ILE A 8 -2.75 7.07 -7.86
N THR A 9 -3.23 7.87 -8.80
CA THR A 9 -4.68 8.06 -9.03
C THR A 9 -5.28 6.99 -9.93
N HIS A 10 -4.46 6.09 -10.50
CA HIS A 10 -4.94 5.07 -11.42
C HIS A 10 -5.84 4.04 -10.71
N PRO A 11 -6.95 3.57 -11.32
CA PRO A 11 -7.85 2.59 -10.70
C PRO A 11 -7.15 1.27 -10.29
N TYR A 12 -6.14 0.85 -11.05
CA TYR A 12 -5.31 -0.33 -10.73
C TYR A 12 -4.53 -0.19 -9.42
N PHE A 13 -4.30 1.03 -8.93
CA PHE A 13 -3.60 1.26 -7.67
C PHE A 13 -4.38 0.70 -6.47
N SER A 14 -5.72 0.77 -6.50
CA SER A 14 -6.56 0.16 -5.46
C SER A 14 -6.47 -1.37 -5.46
N TYR A 15 -6.41 -2.00 -6.64
CA TYR A 15 -6.26 -3.45 -6.75
C TYR A 15 -4.89 -3.92 -6.26
N LEU A 16 -3.81 -3.24 -6.66
CA LEU A 16 -2.46 -3.50 -6.15
C LEU A 16 -2.39 -3.30 -4.62
N TYR A 17 -3.02 -2.26 -4.10
CA TYR A 17 -3.10 -2.01 -2.66
C TYR A 17 -3.75 -3.18 -1.93
N VAL A 18 -4.93 -3.63 -2.38
CA VAL A 18 -5.64 -4.76 -1.76
C VAL A 18 -4.81 -6.04 -1.84
N PHE A 19 -4.19 -6.31 -3.00
CA PHE A 19 -3.32 -7.48 -3.17
C PHE A 19 -2.17 -7.50 -2.17
N VAL A 20 -1.46 -6.37 -1.99
CA VAL A 20 -0.34 -6.30 -1.04
C VAL A 20 -0.79 -6.40 0.41
N VAL A 21 -1.94 -5.82 0.76
CA VAL A 21 -2.52 -5.95 2.11
C VAL A 21 -2.86 -7.40 2.43
N VAL A 22 -3.54 -8.10 1.51
CA VAL A 22 -3.86 -9.53 1.67
C VAL A 22 -2.57 -10.36 1.78
N PHE A 23 -1.57 -10.08 0.95
CA PHE A 23 -0.28 -10.74 1.02
C PHE A 23 0.41 -10.53 2.37
N CYS A 24 0.38 -9.31 2.94
CA CYS A 24 0.94 -9.03 4.26
C CYS A 24 0.22 -9.80 5.37
N ILE A 25 -1.12 -9.89 5.31
CA ILE A 25 -1.90 -10.65 6.30
C ILE A 25 -1.56 -12.15 6.22
N ILE A 26 -1.49 -12.70 5.01
CA ILE A 26 -1.09 -14.10 4.81
C ILE A 26 0.33 -14.33 5.33
N ALA A 27 1.27 -13.43 5.02
CA ALA A 27 2.63 -13.53 5.53
C ALA A 27 2.68 -13.50 7.06
N LEU A 28 1.88 -12.66 7.73
CA LEU A 28 1.79 -12.63 9.20
C LEU A 28 1.22 -13.90 9.81
N LEU A 29 0.28 -14.56 9.13
CA LEU A 29 -0.36 -15.79 9.64
C LEU A 29 0.45 -17.05 9.36
N VAL A 30 1.14 -17.10 8.22
CA VAL A 30 1.83 -18.32 7.75
C VAL A 30 3.28 -18.38 8.20
N LEU A 31 3.97 -17.23 8.33
CA LEU A 31 5.40 -17.25 8.68
C LEU A 31 5.64 -17.31 10.20
N PRO A 32 6.71 -18.02 10.63
CA PRO A 32 7.17 -17.99 12.00
C PRO A 32 7.51 -16.57 12.48
N GLN A 33 7.21 -16.28 13.75
CA GLN A 33 7.57 -15.00 14.37
C GLN A 33 9.10 -14.84 14.36
N GLY A 34 9.59 -13.77 13.72
CA GLY A 34 11.01 -13.51 13.52
C GLY A 34 11.50 -13.68 12.08
N HIS A 35 10.67 -14.15 11.16
CA HIS A 35 11.06 -14.17 9.75
C HIS A 35 11.24 -12.75 9.19
N PRO A 36 12.33 -12.47 8.44
CA PRO A 36 12.60 -11.14 7.88
C PRO A 36 11.51 -10.66 6.92
N LEU A 37 10.76 -11.60 6.32
CA LEU A 37 9.61 -11.30 5.47
C LEU A 37 8.50 -10.54 6.22
N ILE A 38 8.31 -10.80 7.51
CA ILE A 38 7.32 -10.07 8.34
C ILE A 38 7.74 -8.61 8.49
N THR A 39 9.02 -8.35 8.77
CA THR A 39 9.56 -6.99 8.87
C THR A 39 9.41 -6.24 7.55
N CYS A 40 9.66 -6.91 6.41
CA CYS A 40 9.42 -6.35 5.08
C CYS A 40 7.93 -6.06 4.84
N ALA A 41 7.03 -6.98 5.21
CA ALA A 41 5.59 -6.82 5.05
C ALA A 41 5.05 -5.62 5.85
N VAL A 42 5.48 -5.45 7.10
CA VAL A 42 5.10 -4.29 7.92
C VAL A 42 5.62 -2.99 7.32
N SER A 43 6.88 -2.97 6.86
CA SER A 43 7.49 -1.79 6.23
C SER A 43 6.73 -1.39 4.94
N ILE A 44 6.41 -2.37 4.10
CA ILE A 44 5.66 -2.17 2.85
C ILE A 44 4.24 -1.70 3.15
N GLY A 45 3.56 -2.29 4.14
CA GLY A 45 2.23 -1.89 4.58
C GLY A 45 2.18 -0.43 5.04
N LEU A 46 3.21 0.04 5.75
CA LEU A 46 3.32 1.42 6.23
C LEU A 46 3.52 2.41 5.08
N ILE A 47 4.37 2.07 4.11
CA ILE A 47 4.54 2.87 2.88
C ILE A 47 3.22 2.95 2.10
N LEU A 48 2.53 1.82 1.93
CA LEU A 48 1.22 1.76 1.26
C LEU A 48 0.17 2.60 1.98
N PHE A 49 0.16 2.59 3.31
CA PHE A 49 -0.73 3.42 4.10
C PHE A 49 -0.51 4.91 3.85
N VAL A 50 0.76 5.36 3.84
CA VAL A 50 1.13 6.75 3.53
C VAL A 50 0.68 7.11 2.11
N VAL A 51 0.93 6.23 1.13
CA VAL A 51 0.52 6.49 -0.26
C VAL A 51 -1.00 6.53 -0.41
N HIS A 52 -1.73 5.64 0.27
CA HIS A 52 -3.19 5.66 0.26
C HIS A 52 -3.75 6.95 0.88
N ARG A 53 -3.17 7.38 2.01
CA ARG A 53 -3.53 8.65 2.64
C ARG A 53 -3.21 9.85 1.75
N TYR A 54 -2.05 9.85 1.10
CA TYR A 54 -1.67 10.88 0.13
C TYR A 54 -2.63 10.92 -1.07
N ARG A 55 -3.03 9.76 -1.61
CA ARG A 55 -4.06 9.67 -2.66
C ARG A 55 -5.38 10.32 -2.21
N LYS A 56 -5.82 10.06 -0.97
CA LYS A 56 -7.04 10.66 -0.40
C LYS A 56 -6.93 12.18 -0.29
N TYR A 57 -5.78 12.71 0.14
CA TYR A 57 -5.52 14.16 0.14
C TYR A 57 -5.54 14.76 -1.27
N LEU A 58 -4.93 14.07 -2.25
CA LEU A 58 -4.91 14.54 -3.64
C LEU A 58 -6.30 14.57 -4.28
N LEU A 59 -7.16 13.60 -3.97
CA LEU A 59 -8.54 13.60 -4.45
C LEU A 59 -9.35 14.71 -3.77
N LYS A 60 -9.17 14.91 -2.45
CA LYS A 60 -9.87 15.94 -1.68
C LYS A 60 -9.54 17.38 -2.10
N ASN A 61 -8.30 17.64 -2.52
CA ASN A 61 -7.87 18.97 -2.98
C ASN A 61 -8.17 19.23 -4.47
N ARG A 62 -8.88 18.31 -5.14
CA ARG A 62 -9.21 18.39 -6.56
C ARG A 62 -10.69 18.73 -6.82
N ASP A 63 -11.50 18.71 -5.77
CA ASP A 63 -12.85 19.29 -5.67
C ASP A 63 -12.77 20.68 -5.04
#